data_AF-A0A558DLH5-F1
#
_entry.id   AF-A0A558DLH5-F1
#
_cell.length_a   1.000
_cell.length_b   1.000
_cell.length_c   1.000
_cell.angle_alpha   90.00
_cell.angle_beta   90.00
_cell.angle_gamma   90.00
#
_symmetry.space_group_name_H-M   'P 1'
#
loop_
_entity.id
_entity.type
_entity.pdbx_description
1 polymer ?
#
loop_
_entity_poly.entity_id
_entity_poly.type
_entity_poly.pdbx_seq_one_letter_code
_entity_poly.pdbx_strand_id
1 'polypeptide(L)'
;MRSRIAFAVCGAAALALSLTTAAAPVAQASPGLLAAMQHDFGLTAEQVQTRLAQEKTAGEILPAAQRAAGAAFGGAWFDSAQGRLVVAVTDRASAAAVERTGATTVPARVSAAVLDGAKKALDDSAKARPAPASVSGWRTDPRSGSLVVTLQPGARGADVDAFLARARQAGAPVAVATAPRPTTTSAGTVGGDPYIINGSVRCSIGFSVSGGFVSAGHCGSPGNTVTGWDGSAMGTFVGSSFPGNDYSYIAIGNGWWTVPVVLGWGTVSDQLVRGSAVAAPGTSVCRSGSTSHWHCGVVEGLNETVNYSQGAVYEMTRTSVCAEPGDSGGSFISGDQAQGVTSGGYGNCSSGGETWFQPVNEILQTYGLSLVTA
;
A
#
# COMPACT_ATOMS: atom_id res chain seq x y z
N MET A 1 -33.75 -84.39 -53.23
CA MET A 1 -33.17 -83.13 -52.71
C MET A 1 -33.55 -83.01 -51.24
N ARG A 2 -32.59 -83.22 -50.33
CA ARG A 2 -32.75 -83.08 -48.88
C ARG A 2 -31.65 -82.12 -48.42
N SER A 3 -32.02 -80.95 -47.88
CA SER A 3 -31.09 -80.11 -47.12
C SER A 3 -31.76 -79.63 -45.84
N ARG A 4 -31.04 -79.87 -44.75
CA ARG A 4 -31.40 -79.64 -43.35
C ARG A 4 -31.25 -78.15 -43.01
N ILE A 5 -32.17 -77.61 -42.22
CA ILE A 5 -32.06 -76.29 -41.60
C ILE A 5 -31.65 -76.49 -40.13
N ALA A 6 -30.51 -75.91 -39.74
CA ALA A 6 -30.01 -75.92 -38.37
C ALA A 6 -30.41 -74.62 -37.66
N PHE A 7 -31.00 -74.76 -36.49
CA PHE A 7 -31.26 -73.68 -35.52
C PHE A 7 -29.97 -73.29 -34.82
N ALA A 8 -29.70 -71.98 -34.69
CA ALA A 8 -28.71 -71.43 -33.78
C ALA A 8 -29.42 -70.56 -32.73
N VAL A 9 -29.24 -70.92 -31.47
CA VAL A 9 -29.78 -70.25 -30.28
C VAL A 9 -28.82 -69.14 -29.86
N CYS A 10 -29.27 -67.89 -29.81
CA CYS A 10 -28.53 -66.78 -29.20
C CYS A 10 -28.90 -66.68 -27.71
N GLY A 11 -27.94 -66.96 -26.82
CA GLY A 11 -28.04 -66.66 -25.39
C GLY A 11 -27.62 -65.21 -25.11
N ALA A 12 -28.47 -64.46 -24.42
CA ALA A 12 -28.16 -63.12 -23.94
C ALA A 12 -27.45 -63.19 -22.57
N ALA A 13 -26.20 -62.74 -22.50
CA ALA A 13 -25.48 -62.52 -21.25
C ALA A 13 -25.62 -61.05 -20.83
N ALA A 14 -26.26 -60.79 -19.69
CA ALA A 14 -26.36 -59.47 -19.09
C ALA A 14 -25.10 -59.19 -18.24
N LEU A 15 -24.23 -58.28 -18.69
CA LEU A 15 -23.16 -57.71 -17.88
C LEU A 15 -23.74 -56.59 -16.99
N ALA A 16 -23.71 -56.78 -15.67
CA ALA A 16 -23.93 -55.70 -14.71
C ALA A 16 -22.63 -54.88 -14.58
N LEU A 17 -22.59 -53.68 -15.15
CA LEU A 17 -21.51 -52.72 -14.88
C LEU A 17 -21.80 -52.00 -13.55
N SER A 18 -20.97 -52.25 -12.54
CA SER A 18 -20.89 -51.42 -11.35
C SER A 18 -20.24 -50.08 -11.71
N LEU A 19 -21.04 -49.03 -11.80
CA LEU A 19 -20.54 -47.66 -11.93
C LEU A 19 -19.98 -47.19 -10.58
N THR A 20 -18.69 -47.40 -10.34
CA THR A 20 -17.96 -46.62 -9.34
C THR A 20 -17.84 -45.19 -9.86
N THR A 21 -18.69 -44.29 -9.37
CA THR A 21 -18.51 -42.84 -9.55
C THR A 21 -17.25 -42.43 -8.82
N ALA A 22 -16.12 -42.36 -9.52
CA ALA A 22 -14.94 -41.69 -9.04
C ALA A 22 -15.28 -40.22 -8.79
N ALA A 23 -15.18 -39.78 -7.54
CA ALA A 23 -15.29 -38.37 -7.20
C ALA A 23 -14.25 -37.58 -8.01
N ALA A 24 -14.68 -36.53 -8.69
CA ALA A 24 -13.78 -35.68 -9.45
C ALA A 24 -12.69 -35.11 -8.50
N PRO A 25 -11.42 -35.05 -8.92
CA PRO A 25 -10.36 -34.49 -8.08
C PRO A 25 -10.68 -33.02 -7.80
N VAL A 26 -10.63 -32.66 -6.51
CA VAL A 26 -10.65 -31.26 -6.06
C VAL A 26 -9.56 -30.53 -6.83
N ALA A 27 -9.87 -29.36 -7.41
CA ALA A 27 -8.88 -28.50 -8.02
C ALA A 27 -7.72 -28.30 -7.02
N GLN A 28 -6.60 -28.98 -7.26
CA GLN A 28 -5.47 -28.97 -6.34
C GLN A 28 -4.91 -27.54 -6.31
N ALA A 29 -4.78 -26.97 -5.11
CA ALA A 29 -4.06 -25.72 -4.91
C ALA A 29 -2.68 -25.81 -5.58
N SER A 30 -2.23 -24.68 -6.16
CA SER A 30 -0.93 -24.65 -6.84
C SER A 30 0.20 -25.02 -5.87
N PRO A 31 1.29 -25.66 -6.34
CA PRO A 31 2.43 -26.00 -5.49
C PRO A 31 2.98 -24.80 -4.71
N GLY A 32 2.98 -23.61 -5.33
CA GLY A 32 3.39 -22.37 -4.68
C GLY A 32 2.46 -21.95 -3.53
N LEU A 33 1.14 -22.08 -3.69
CA LEU A 33 0.18 -21.79 -2.62
C LEU A 33 0.36 -22.76 -1.44
N LEU A 34 0.57 -24.04 -1.73
CA LEU A 34 0.83 -25.04 -0.69
C LEU A 34 2.11 -24.76 0.08
N ALA A 35 3.19 -24.38 -0.60
CA ALA A 35 4.44 -24.02 0.05
C ALA A 35 4.28 -22.78 0.95
N ALA A 36 3.58 -21.76 0.47
CA ALA A 36 3.29 -20.56 1.25
C ALA A 36 2.48 -20.88 2.51
N MET A 37 1.38 -21.64 2.39
CA MET A 37 0.55 -22.02 3.54
C MET A 37 1.28 -22.91 4.55
N GLN A 38 2.17 -23.81 4.09
CA GLN A 38 3.00 -24.62 5.00
C GLN A 38 3.94 -23.73 5.81
N HIS A 39 4.62 -22.79 5.15
CA HIS A 39 5.51 -21.83 5.80
C HIS A 39 4.75 -20.92 6.78
N ASP A 40 3.70 -20.27 6.32
CA ASP A 40 3.02 -19.20 7.08
C ASP A 40 2.15 -19.73 8.24
N PHE A 41 1.59 -20.94 8.09
CA PHE A 41 0.78 -21.56 9.15
C PHE A 41 1.52 -22.63 9.94
N GLY A 42 2.78 -22.95 9.60
CA GLY A 42 3.53 -24.01 10.26
C GLY A 42 2.89 -25.40 10.09
N LEU A 43 2.24 -25.63 8.95
CA LEU A 43 1.50 -26.87 8.66
C LEU A 43 2.31 -27.78 7.73
N THR A 44 2.06 -29.08 7.81
CA THR A 44 2.52 -30.04 6.79
C THR A 44 1.70 -29.92 5.50
N ALA A 45 2.24 -30.40 4.38
CA ALA A 45 1.53 -30.43 3.10
C ALA A 45 0.15 -31.11 3.21
N GLU A 46 0.06 -32.22 3.93
CA GLU A 46 -1.21 -32.94 4.14
C GLU A 46 -2.21 -32.09 4.95
N GLN A 47 -1.76 -31.46 6.04
CA GLN A 47 -2.61 -30.57 6.85
C GLN A 47 -3.11 -29.36 6.06
N VAL A 48 -2.29 -28.79 5.17
CA VAL A 48 -2.74 -27.72 4.27
C VAL A 48 -3.84 -28.21 3.32
N GLN A 49 -3.68 -29.40 2.71
CA GLN A 49 -4.70 -29.98 1.83
C GLN A 49 -6.01 -30.25 2.58
N THR A 50 -5.93 -30.83 3.78
CA THR A 50 -7.09 -31.05 4.65
C THR A 50 -7.78 -29.73 4.99
N ARG A 51 -7.02 -28.71 5.38
CA ARG A 51 -7.54 -27.40 5.71
C ARG A 51 -8.25 -26.74 4.52
N LEU A 52 -7.66 -26.78 3.34
CA LEU A 52 -8.27 -26.23 2.11
C LEU A 52 -9.60 -26.92 1.78
N ALA A 53 -9.67 -28.24 1.94
CA ALA A 53 -10.92 -28.99 1.74
C ALA A 53 -11.99 -28.57 2.76
N GLN A 54 -11.61 -28.43 4.04
CA GLN A 54 -12.52 -28.00 5.11
C GLN A 54 -13.01 -26.55 4.91
N GLU A 55 -12.12 -25.63 4.54
CA GLU A 55 -12.44 -24.23 4.25
C GLU A 55 -13.38 -24.12 3.04
N LYS A 56 -13.14 -24.93 2.00
CA LYS A 56 -14.04 -25.03 0.84
C LYS A 56 -15.45 -25.48 1.27
N THR A 57 -15.56 -26.58 2.02
CA THR A 57 -16.85 -27.07 2.52
C THR A 57 -17.54 -26.01 3.40
N ALA A 58 -16.81 -25.35 4.30
CA ALA A 58 -17.35 -24.28 5.14
C ALA A 58 -17.91 -23.12 4.29
N GLY A 59 -17.21 -22.73 3.22
CA GLY A 59 -17.67 -21.72 2.27
C GLY A 59 -18.93 -22.15 1.50
N GLU A 60 -19.01 -23.41 1.08
CA GLU A 60 -20.16 -23.97 0.34
C GLU A 60 -21.44 -24.02 1.18
N ILE A 61 -21.34 -24.37 2.48
CA ILE A 61 -22.52 -24.52 3.34
C ILE A 61 -22.99 -23.20 3.99
N LEU A 62 -22.13 -22.18 4.07
CA LEU A 62 -22.42 -20.92 4.76
C LEU A 62 -23.74 -20.25 4.32
N PRO A 63 -24.06 -20.10 3.02
CA PRO A 63 -25.33 -19.47 2.62
C PRO A 63 -26.56 -20.26 3.08
N ALA A 64 -26.51 -21.59 3.08
CA ALA A 64 -27.60 -22.44 3.57
C ALA A 64 -27.74 -22.34 5.08
N ALA A 65 -26.61 -22.35 5.80
CA ALA A 65 -26.56 -22.19 7.26
C ALA A 65 -27.14 -20.83 7.70
N GLN A 66 -26.79 -19.76 7.00
CA GLN A 66 -27.34 -18.42 7.25
C GLN A 66 -28.84 -18.35 6.99
N ARG A 67 -29.35 -18.94 5.89
CA ARG A 67 -30.80 -19.03 5.63
C ARG A 67 -31.54 -19.85 6.68
N ALA A 68 -30.94 -20.94 7.15
CA ALA A 68 -31.52 -21.77 8.20
C ALA A 68 -31.57 -21.05 9.57
N ALA A 69 -30.58 -20.19 9.85
CA ALA A 69 -30.58 -19.35 11.05
C ALA A 69 -31.59 -18.19 10.98
N GLY A 70 -31.85 -17.64 9.78
CA GLY A 70 -32.79 -16.55 9.59
C GLY A 70 -32.45 -15.32 10.45
N ALA A 71 -33.45 -14.74 11.12
CA ALA A 71 -33.27 -13.59 12.02
C ALA A 71 -32.40 -13.91 13.25
N ALA A 72 -32.24 -15.19 13.60
CA ALA A 72 -31.41 -15.62 14.72
C ALA A 72 -29.91 -15.66 14.39
N PHE A 73 -29.51 -15.41 13.15
CA PHE A 73 -28.11 -15.44 12.73
C PHE A 73 -27.28 -14.39 13.49
N GLY A 74 -26.34 -14.86 14.31
CA GLY A 74 -25.37 -14.08 15.08
C GLY A 74 -24.02 -13.87 14.38
N GLY A 75 -23.84 -14.49 13.21
CA GLY A 75 -22.60 -14.48 12.43
C GLY A 75 -21.99 -15.88 12.32
N ALA A 76 -20.90 -15.98 11.57
CA ALA A 76 -20.22 -17.25 11.31
C ALA A 76 -18.71 -17.08 11.16
N TRP A 77 -17.95 -18.13 11.45
CA TRP A 77 -16.51 -18.20 11.21
C TRP A 77 -16.07 -19.63 10.94
N PHE A 78 -14.94 -19.79 10.25
CA PHE A 78 -14.23 -21.06 10.20
C PHE A 78 -13.45 -21.26 11.50
N ASP A 79 -13.67 -22.39 12.16
CA ASP A 79 -12.87 -22.84 13.30
C ASP A 79 -11.80 -23.79 12.76
N SER A 80 -10.55 -23.32 12.70
CA SER A 80 -9.43 -24.10 12.16
C SER A 80 -9.00 -25.25 13.06
N ALA A 81 -9.35 -25.23 14.36
CA ALA A 81 -9.06 -26.34 15.26
C ALA A 81 -10.08 -27.48 15.07
N GLN A 82 -11.34 -27.13 14.78
CA GLN A 82 -12.40 -28.10 14.50
C GLN A 82 -12.51 -28.48 13.01
N GLY A 83 -11.94 -27.67 12.12
CA GLY A 83 -12.04 -27.85 10.67
C GLY A 83 -13.48 -27.66 10.15
N ARG A 84 -14.27 -26.79 10.78
CA ARG A 84 -15.71 -26.64 10.52
C ARG A 84 -16.18 -25.19 10.51
N LEU A 85 -17.28 -24.95 9.80
CA LEU A 85 -18.03 -23.70 9.94
C LEU A 85 -18.76 -23.70 11.28
N VAL A 86 -18.54 -22.65 12.08
CA VAL A 86 -19.30 -22.36 13.28
C VAL A 86 -20.26 -21.22 13.00
N VAL A 87 -21.53 -21.38 13.38
CA VAL A 87 -22.58 -20.38 13.24
C VAL A 87 -23.12 -20.02 14.61
N ALA A 88 -23.00 -18.75 14.97
CA ALA A 88 -23.58 -18.23 16.20
C ALA A 88 -25.08 -17.99 15.98
N VAL A 89 -25.93 -18.43 16.90
CA VAL A 89 -27.40 -18.23 16.84
C VAL A 89 -27.93 -17.63 18.14
N THR A 90 -28.79 -16.61 18.04
CA THR A 90 -29.43 -15.98 19.21
C THR A 90 -30.62 -16.79 19.73
N ASP A 91 -31.24 -17.59 18.87
CA ASP A 91 -32.33 -18.49 19.21
C ASP A 91 -31.89 -19.96 19.02
N ARG A 92 -32.00 -20.74 20.10
CA ARG A 92 -31.67 -22.17 20.08
C ARG A 92 -32.62 -22.97 19.18
N ALA A 93 -33.84 -22.50 18.92
CA ALA A 93 -34.77 -23.20 18.04
C ALA A 93 -34.24 -23.32 16.59
N SER A 94 -33.39 -22.38 16.16
CA SER A 94 -32.76 -22.40 14.84
C SER A 94 -31.57 -23.36 14.75
N ALA A 95 -30.99 -23.80 15.88
CA ALA A 95 -29.74 -24.57 15.91
C ALA A 95 -29.82 -25.85 15.08
N ALA A 96 -30.87 -26.66 15.29
CA ALA A 96 -31.06 -27.92 14.56
C ALA A 96 -31.22 -27.73 13.04
N ALA A 97 -31.79 -26.61 12.59
CA ALA A 97 -31.89 -26.30 11.17
C ALA A 97 -30.52 -25.94 10.57
N VAL A 98 -29.70 -25.21 11.31
CA VAL A 98 -28.34 -24.84 10.93
C VAL A 98 -27.43 -26.07 10.91
N GLU A 99 -27.51 -26.94 11.92
CA GLU A 99 -26.67 -28.15 12.01
C GLU A 99 -26.94 -29.15 10.89
N ARG A 100 -28.17 -29.22 10.37
CA ARG A 100 -28.51 -30.02 9.17
C ARG A 100 -27.75 -29.60 7.91
N THR A 101 -27.16 -28.40 7.88
CA THR A 101 -26.31 -27.94 6.78
C THR A 101 -24.87 -28.44 6.88
N GLY A 102 -24.49 -29.07 8.01
CA GLY A 102 -23.13 -29.50 8.31
C GLY A 102 -22.33 -28.52 9.16
N ALA A 103 -22.92 -27.37 9.53
CA ALA A 103 -22.30 -26.39 10.43
C ALA A 103 -22.40 -26.81 11.90
N THR A 104 -21.52 -26.29 12.74
CA THR A 104 -21.62 -26.36 14.21
C THR A 104 -22.28 -25.09 14.73
N THR A 105 -23.12 -25.18 15.75
CA THR A 105 -23.78 -23.99 16.32
C THR A 105 -23.23 -23.62 17.69
N VAL A 106 -23.22 -22.32 17.98
CA VAL A 106 -22.91 -21.77 19.30
C VAL A 106 -23.91 -20.68 19.67
N PRO A 107 -24.18 -20.43 20.96
CA PRO A 107 -25.08 -19.35 21.36
C PRO A 107 -24.48 -17.97 21.06
N ALA A 108 -25.29 -17.07 20.52
CA ALA A 108 -24.97 -15.66 20.32
C ALA A 108 -25.79 -14.78 21.28
N ARG A 109 -25.22 -13.67 21.76
CA ARG A 109 -25.95 -12.68 22.58
C ARG A 109 -26.77 -11.71 21.72
N VAL A 110 -26.26 -11.39 20.53
CA VAL A 110 -26.84 -10.42 19.60
C VAL A 110 -26.78 -11.00 18.19
N SER A 111 -27.73 -10.61 17.34
CA SER A 111 -27.73 -11.03 15.95
C SER A 111 -26.69 -10.22 15.15
N ALA A 112 -26.26 -10.78 14.01
CA ALA A 112 -25.40 -10.08 13.06
C ALA A 112 -26.05 -8.77 12.59
N ALA A 113 -27.38 -8.76 12.40
CA ALA A 113 -28.11 -7.55 12.01
C ALA A 113 -28.00 -6.41 13.05
N VAL A 114 -27.99 -6.73 14.35
CA VAL A 114 -27.78 -5.75 15.42
C VAL A 114 -26.33 -5.22 15.38
N LEU A 115 -25.35 -6.12 15.20
CA LEU A 115 -23.94 -5.74 15.08
C LEU A 115 -23.68 -4.83 13.87
N ASP A 116 -24.24 -5.18 12.71
CA ASP A 116 -24.08 -4.41 11.48
C ASP A 116 -24.77 -3.05 11.58
N GLY A 117 -25.95 -2.99 12.21
CA GLY A 117 -26.64 -1.74 12.52
C GLY A 117 -25.78 -0.82 13.42
N ALA A 118 -25.18 -1.39 14.47
CA ALA A 118 -24.29 -0.64 15.37
C ALA A 118 -23.02 -0.16 14.65
N LYS A 119 -22.39 -1.01 13.84
CA LYS A 119 -21.21 -0.62 13.05
C LYS A 119 -21.56 0.53 12.10
N LYS A 120 -22.69 0.42 11.39
CA LYS A 120 -23.16 1.48 10.48
C LYS A 120 -23.40 2.80 11.22
N ALA A 121 -24.04 2.77 12.39
CA ALA A 121 -24.26 3.97 13.19
C ALA A 121 -22.94 4.63 13.61
N LEU A 122 -21.93 3.84 14.00
CA LEU A 122 -20.60 4.36 14.32
C LEU A 122 -19.86 4.90 13.08
N ASP A 123 -19.95 4.21 11.93
CA ASP A 123 -19.41 4.69 10.64
C ASP A 123 -19.99 6.06 10.28
N ASP A 124 -21.31 6.23 10.38
CA ASP A 124 -21.99 7.49 10.04
C ASP A 124 -21.67 8.60 11.07
N SER A 125 -21.54 8.26 12.35
CA SER A 125 -21.06 9.19 13.38
C SER A 125 -19.63 9.67 13.11
N ALA A 126 -18.75 8.78 12.65
CA ALA A 126 -17.36 9.09 12.35
C ALA A 126 -17.20 10.02 11.13
N LYS A 127 -18.10 9.94 10.15
CA LYS A 127 -18.14 10.88 9.01
C LYS A 127 -18.49 12.30 9.45
N ALA A 128 -19.42 12.45 10.39
CA ALA A 128 -19.83 13.75 10.91
C ALA A 128 -18.82 14.32 11.93
N ARG A 129 -18.21 13.46 12.74
CA ARG A 129 -17.20 13.82 13.73
C ARG A 129 -16.11 12.74 13.73
N PRO A 130 -14.93 13.02 13.13
CA PRO A 130 -13.85 12.05 13.01
C PRO A 130 -13.49 11.34 14.32
N ALA A 131 -13.02 10.10 14.19
CA ALA A 131 -12.43 9.39 15.31
C ALA A 131 -11.11 10.06 15.72
N PRO A 132 -10.74 10.02 17.01
CA PRO A 132 -9.41 10.44 17.46
C PRO A 132 -8.30 9.68 16.73
N ALA A 133 -7.13 10.32 16.55
CA ALA A 133 -5.99 9.71 15.90
C ALA A 133 -5.52 8.41 16.60
N SER A 134 -5.78 8.29 17.90
CA SER A 134 -5.47 7.13 18.75
C SER A 134 -6.42 5.94 18.57
N VAL A 135 -7.50 6.07 17.77
CA VAL A 135 -8.37 4.97 17.35
C VAL A 135 -7.85 4.39 16.04
N SER A 136 -7.43 3.12 16.05
CA SER A 136 -6.87 2.42 14.90
C SER A 136 -7.95 1.83 13.96
N GLY A 137 -9.18 1.62 14.45
CA GLY A 137 -10.30 1.14 13.64
C GLY A 137 -11.42 0.53 14.47
N TRP A 138 -12.48 0.04 13.82
CA TRP A 138 -13.56 -0.71 14.46
C TRP A 138 -14.21 -1.74 13.52
N ARG A 139 -14.69 -2.86 14.09
CA ARG A 139 -15.32 -3.97 13.34
C ARG A 139 -16.38 -4.69 14.16
N THR A 140 -17.26 -5.43 13.50
CA THR A 140 -18.10 -6.44 14.17
C THR A 140 -17.27 -7.69 14.45
N ASP A 141 -17.53 -8.35 15.57
CA ASP A 141 -16.96 -9.65 15.89
C ASP A 141 -18.07 -10.64 16.29
N PRO A 142 -18.39 -11.62 15.41
CA PRO A 142 -19.45 -12.58 15.68
C PRO A 142 -19.09 -13.57 16.78
N ARG A 143 -17.80 -13.76 17.11
CA ARG A 143 -17.38 -14.68 18.20
C ARG A 143 -17.73 -14.12 19.56
N SER A 144 -17.45 -12.84 19.78
CA SER A 144 -17.78 -12.14 21.03
C SER A 144 -19.16 -11.49 21.01
N GLY A 145 -19.83 -11.42 19.86
CA GLY A 145 -21.10 -10.72 19.70
C GLY A 145 -20.98 -9.23 20.02
N SER A 146 -19.87 -8.59 19.60
CA SER A 146 -19.54 -7.22 19.98
C SER A 146 -19.07 -6.37 18.79
N LEU A 147 -19.29 -5.05 18.89
CA LEU A 147 -18.61 -4.04 18.11
C LEU A 147 -17.24 -3.77 18.77
N VAL A 148 -16.17 -4.20 18.11
CA VAL A 148 -14.80 -4.07 18.63
C VAL A 148 -14.22 -2.75 18.13
N VAL A 149 -13.84 -1.87 19.07
CA VAL A 149 -13.05 -0.66 18.78
C VAL A 149 -11.58 -0.94 19.08
N THR A 150 -10.71 -0.75 18.10
CA THR A 150 -9.27 -0.95 18.23
C THR A 150 -8.61 0.38 18.54
N LEU A 151 -7.89 0.43 19.66
CA LEU A 151 -7.11 1.59 20.09
C LEU A 151 -5.62 1.33 19.95
N GLN A 152 -4.85 2.41 19.77
CA GLN A 152 -3.38 2.33 19.87
C GLN A 152 -2.95 2.00 21.31
N PRO A 153 -1.78 1.35 21.50
CA PRO A 153 -1.22 1.15 22.85
C PRO A 153 -1.11 2.47 23.63
N GLY A 154 -1.62 2.48 24.86
CA GLY A 154 -1.58 3.66 25.74
C GLY A 154 -2.59 4.77 25.41
N ALA A 155 -3.48 4.57 24.43
CA ALA A 155 -4.55 5.52 24.10
C ALA A 155 -5.48 5.75 25.30
N ARG A 156 -5.57 7.00 25.76
CA ARG A 156 -6.42 7.46 26.86
C ARG A 156 -6.72 8.95 26.66
N GLY A 157 -7.85 9.42 27.20
CA GLY A 157 -8.22 10.83 27.12
C GLY A 157 -9.72 11.02 26.86
N ALA A 158 -10.19 12.25 27.09
CA ALA A 158 -11.60 12.60 26.95
C ALA A 158 -12.13 12.39 25.53
N ASP A 159 -11.29 12.51 24.51
CA ASP A 159 -11.61 12.28 23.11
C ASP A 159 -11.85 10.79 22.80
N VAL A 160 -10.99 9.91 23.33
CA VAL A 160 -11.15 8.45 23.27
C VAL A 160 -12.41 8.04 24.03
N ASP A 161 -12.61 8.55 25.24
CA ASP A 161 -13.79 8.24 26.06
C ASP A 161 -15.08 8.67 25.36
N ALA A 162 -15.08 9.86 24.74
CA ALA A 162 -16.20 10.34 23.95
C ALA A 162 -16.44 9.46 22.70
N PHE A 163 -15.39 8.98 22.02
CA PHE A 163 -15.55 8.04 20.90
C PHE A 163 -16.14 6.69 21.36
N LEU A 164 -15.64 6.13 22.46
CA LEU A 164 -16.17 4.89 23.03
C LEU A 164 -17.62 5.05 23.53
N ALA A 165 -17.98 6.22 24.06
CA ALA A 165 -19.37 6.51 24.42
C ALA A 165 -20.29 6.50 23.19
N ARG A 166 -19.87 7.09 22.07
CA ARG A 166 -20.59 7.01 20.79
C ARG A 166 -20.74 5.57 20.31
N ALA A 167 -19.68 4.77 20.39
CA ALA A 167 -19.75 3.35 20.03
C ALA A 167 -20.76 2.59 20.89
N ARG A 168 -20.82 2.85 22.21
CA ARG A 168 -21.78 2.20 23.12
C ARG A 168 -23.23 2.60 22.87
N GLN A 169 -23.46 3.81 22.36
CA GLN A 169 -24.78 4.28 21.96
C GLN A 169 -25.27 3.65 20.65
N ALA A 170 -24.40 2.95 19.91
CA ALA A 170 -24.75 2.33 18.63
C ALA A 170 -25.65 1.08 18.76
N GLY A 171 -25.95 0.61 19.96
CA GLY A 171 -26.96 -0.44 20.19
C GLY A 171 -26.43 -1.87 20.19
N ALA A 172 -25.11 -2.08 20.28
CA ALA A 172 -24.48 -3.38 20.48
C ALA A 172 -23.47 -3.35 21.64
N PRO A 173 -23.15 -4.50 22.27
CA PRO A 173 -22.03 -4.60 23.18
C PRO A 173 -20.74 -4.10 22.52
N VAL A 174 -19.95 -3.31 23.25
CA VAL A 174 -18.67 -2.77 22.76
C VAL A 174 -17.52 -3.45 23.49
N ALA A 175 -16.57 -3.95 22.73
CA ALA A 175 -15.29 -4.44 23.24
C ALA A 175 -14.16 -3.53 22.75
N VAL A 176 -13.06 -3.48 23.50
CA VAL A 176 -11.86 -2.73 23.13
C VAL A 176 -10.74 -3.71 22.82
N ALA A 177 -10.09 -3.52 21.68
CA ALA A 177 -8.86 -4.21 21.31
C ALA A 177 -7.70 -3.21 21.24
N THR A 178 -6.47 -3.70 21.28
CA THR A 178 -5.27 -2.87 21.17
C THR A 178 -4.42 -3.32 19.99
N ALA A 179 -4.11 -2.39 19.08
CA ALA A 179 -3.20 -2.61 17.95
C ALA A 179 -2.62 -1.28 17.46
N PRO A 180 -1.40 -1.27 16.89
CA PRO A 180 -0.83 -0.06 16.28
C PRO A 180 -1.73 0.47 15.15
N ARG A 181 -1.54 1.74 14.80
CA ARG A 181 -2.25 2.36 13.67
C ARG A 181 -1.72 1.76 12.35
N PRO A 182 -2.59 1.32 11.42
CA PRO A 182 -2.13 0.89 10.11
C PRO A 182 -1.57 2.06 9.29
N THR A 183 -0.52 1.80 8.53
CA THR A 183 0.05 2.71 7.52
C THR A 183 -0.24 2.20 6.12
N THR A 184 -0.32 3.10 5.13
CA THR A 184 -0.41 2.70 3.73
C THR A 184 0.94 2.17 3.25
N THR A 185 0.94 1.19 2.35
CA THR A 185 2.17 0.61 1.77
C THR A 185 2.55 1.27 0.45
N SER A 186 2.11 2.51 0.25
CA SER A 186 2.30 3.27 -0.97
C SER A 186 2.26 4.76 -0.65
N ALA A 187 3.04 5.53 -1.41
CA ALA A 187 3.17 6.98 -1.27
C ALA A 187 3.43 7.64 -2.63
N GLY A 188 3.20 8.95 -2.69
CA GLY A 188 3.54 9.76 -3.85
C GLY A 188 4.99 10.24 -3.79
N THR A 189 5.65 10.39 -4.95
CA THR A 189 6.93 11.10 -5.04
C THR A 189 6.69 12.60 -5.02
N VAL A 190 7.26 13.29 -4.04
CA VAL A 190 7.14 14.74 -3.90
C VAL A 190 8.53 15.37 -3.95
N GLY A 191 8.69 16.46 -4.70
CA GLY A 191 9.95 17.21 -4.74
C GLY A 191 10.38 17.66 -3.34
N GLY A 192 11.64 17.48 -2.99
CA GLY A 192 12.20 17.78 -1.67
C GLY A 192 12.18 16.61 -0.69
N ASP A 193 11.39 15.55 -0.92
CA ASP A 193 11.37 14.36 -0.04
C ASP A 193 12.72 13.64 -0.02
N PRO A 194 13.11 13.01 1.12
CA PRO A 194 14.28 12.15 1.14
C PRO A 194 14.02 10.84 0.40
N TYR A 195 15.05 10.36 -0.30
CA TYR A 195 15.15 8.98 -0.74
C TYR A 195 16.52 8.41 -0.39
N ILE A 196 16.56 7.09 -0.16
CA ILE A 196 17.77 6.40 0.27
C ILE A 196 18.24 5.45 -0.82
N ILE A 197 19.50 5.61 -1.23
CA ILE A 197 20.16 4.81 -2.26
C ILE A 197 20.90 3.65 -1.58
N ASN A 198 20.58 2.42 -2.00
CA ASN A 198 21.16 1.18 -1.47
C ASN A 198 21.21 1.14 0.08
N GLY A 199 20.21 1.73 0.73
CA GLY A 199 20.09 1.76 2.19
C GLY A 199 21.10 2.63 2.95
N SER A 200 21.93 3.45 2.28
CA SER A 200 23.05 4.14 2.94
C SER A 200 23.23 5.61 2.59
N VAL A 201 22.95 6.03 1.35
CA VAL A 201 23.13 7.42 0.92
C VAL A 201 21.77 8.09 0.85
N ARG A 202 21.66 9.30 1.42
CA ARG A 202 20.43 10.12 1.35
C ARG A 202 20.62 11.25 0.35
N CYS A 203 19.66 11.36 -0.56
CA CYS A 203 19.47 12.53 -1.42
C CYS A 203 17.99 12.96 -1.36
N SER A 204 17.67 14.03 -2.08
CA SER A 204 16.33 14.61 -2.14
C SER A 204 15.74 14.47 -3.54
N ILE A 205 14.43 14.20 -3.62
CA ILE A 205 13.70 14.11 -4.88
C ILE A 205 13.68 15.49 -5.54
N GLY A 206 13.96 15.56 -6.84
CA GLY A 206 13.91 16.80 -7.61
C GLY A 206 12.49 17.09 -8.07
N PHE A 207 12.07 16.44 -9.16
CA PHE A 207 10.72 16.61 -9.69
C PHE A 207 10.16 15.28 -10.19
N SER A 208 8.86 15.07 -9.94
CA SER A 208 8.12 13.97 -10.53
C SER A 208 8.06 14.12 -12.05
N VAL A 209 8.37 13.04 -12.76
CA VAL A 209 8.24 12.88 -14.21
C VAL A 209 7.40 11.64 -14.50
N SER A 210 6.86 11.50 -15.71
CA SER A 210 6.11 10.29 -16.07
C SER A 210 6.97 9.04 -15.82
N GLY A 211 6.48 8.14 -14.95
CA GLY A 211 7.18 6.91 -14.58
C GLY A 211 8.21 7.01 -13.45
N GLY A 212 8.46 8.19 -12.88
CA GLY A 212 9.45 8.33 -11.81
C GLY A 212 9.74 9.75 -11.35
N PHE A 213 11.00 10.02 -11.03
CA PHE A 213 11.47 11.37 -10.67
C PHE A 213 12.90 11.61 -11.14
N VAL A 214 13.25 12.89 -11.31
CA VAL A 214 14.63 13.33 -11.58
C VAL A 214 15.32 13.76 -10.29
N SER A 215 16.62 13.58 -10.23
CA SER A 215 17.47 13.99 -9.11
C SER A 215 18.91 14.25 -9.60
N ALA A 216 19.88 14.40 -8.69
CA ALA A 216 21.28 14.62 -9.04
C ALA A 216 21.97 13.31 -9.46
N GLY A 217 22.98 13.41 -10.31
CA GLY A 217 23.74 12.27 -10.83
C GLY A 217 24.73 11.72 -9.81
N HIS A 218 25.37 12.59 -9.04
CA HIS A 218 26.33 12.18 -8.01
C HIS A 218 25.70 11.35 -6.87
N CYS A 219 24.37 11.30 -6.76
CA CYS A 219 23.66 10.53 -5.74
C CYS A 219 23.71 9.02 -5.95
N GLY A 220 23.91 8.55 -7.19
CA GLY A 220 23.84 7.11 -7.47
C GLY A 220 24.15 6.76 -8.93
N SER A 221 24.22 5.46 -9.19
CA SER A 221 24.50 4.89 -10.51
C SER A 221 23.34 4.03 -11.02
N PRO A 222 23.23 3.81 -12.35
CA PRO A 222 22.22 2.92 -12.91
C PRO A 222 22.19 1.56 -12.21
N GLY A 223 20.99 1.06 -11.90
CA GLY A 223 20.78 -0.18 -11.16
C GLY A 223 20.80 -0.05 -9.64
N ASN A 224 21.18 1.10 -9.07
CA ASN A 224 21.05 1.31 -7.63
C ASN A 224 19.58 1.35 -7.19
N THR A 225 19.29 0.65 -6.10
CA THR A 225 17.94 0.58 -5.52
C THR A 225 17.65 1.80 -4.68
N VAL A 226 16.37 2.17 -4.62
CA VAL A 226 15.88 3.32 -3.90
C VAL A 226 14.74 2.94 -2.97
N THR A 227 14.82 3.37 -1.71
CA THR A 227 13.71 3.35 -0.76
C THR A 227 13.23 4.77 -0.49
N GLY A 228 11.92 4.93 -0.28
CA GLY A 228 11.32 6.22 0.06
C GLY A 228 11.52 6.62 1.52
N TRP A 229 11.00 7.79 1.87
CA TRP A 229 11.05 8.35 3.24
C TRP A 229 10.39 7.44 4.29
N ASP A 230 9.46 6.57 3.88
CA ASP A 230 8.75 5.61 4.73
C ASP A 230 9.51 4.27 4.90
N GLY A 231 10.68 4.14 4.25
CA GLY A 231 11.50 2.92 4.26
C GLY A 231 11.03 1.83 3.30
N SER A 232 9.93 2.04 2.56
CA SER A 232 9.45 1.08 1.56
C SER A 232 10.30 1.15 0.29
N ALA A 233 10.40 0.02 -0.43
CA ALA A 233 11.03 -0.02 -1.74
C ALA A 233 10.28 0.90 -2.71
N MET A 234 10.97 1.83 -3.34
CA MET A 234 10.37 2.85 -4.19
C MET A 234 10.71 2.64 -5.66
N GLY A 235 11.97 2.37 -5.98
CA GLY A 235 12.40 2.34 -7.38
C GLY A 235 13.88 2.04 -7.58
N THR A 236 14.37 2.34 -8.78
CA THR A 236 15.75 2.08 -9.19
C THR A 236 16.25 3.18 -10.12
N PHE A 237 17.52 3.55 -10.01
CA PHE A 237 18.17 4.45 -10.97
C PHE A 237 18.18 3.81 -12.36
N VAL A 238 17.59 4.49 -13.34
CA VAL A 238 17.61 4.10 -14.76
C VAL A 238 18.79 4.76 -15.47
N GLY A 239 19.02 6.04 -15.19
CA GLY A 239 20.12 6.81 -15.76
C GLY A 239 20.76 7.71 -14.71
N SER A 240 22.06 7.94 -14.86
CA SER A 240 22.82 8.90 -14.06
C SER A 240 24.02 9.40 -14.85
N SER A 241 24.38 10.68 -14.71
CA SER A 241 25.56 11.29 -15.32
C SER A 241 26.21 12.24 -14.31
N PHE A 242 27.47 11.95 -13.95
CA PHE A 242 28.35 12.79 -13.13
C PHE A 242 29.80 12.28 -13.16
N PRO A 243 30.84 13.13 -13.36
CA PRO A 243 30.78 14.57 -13.68
C PRO A 243 30.41 14.81 -15.17
N GLY A 244 30.67 16.02 -15.68
CA GLY A 244 30.22 16.49 -17.00
C GLY A 244 28.87 17.17 -16.89
N ASN A 245 27.87 16.42 -16.42
CA ASN A 245 26.59 16.90 -15.96
C ASN A 245 26.37 16.44 -14.51
N ASP A 246 25.27 16.79 -13.88
CA ASP A 246 24.87 16.27 -12.58
C ASP A 246 23.36 16.02 -12.51
N TYR A 247 22.91 14.96 -13.19
CA TYR A 247 21.52 14.53 -13.17
C TYR A 247 21.34 13.01 -13.14
N SER A 248 20.16 12.59 -12.71
CA SER A 248 19.69 11.22 -12.78
C SER A 248 18.20 11.14 -13.03
N TYR A 249 17.77 9.97 -13.51
CA TYR A 249 16.38 9.56 -13.60
C TYR A 249 16.18 8.25 -12.83
N ILE A 250 15.24 8.26 -11.90
CA ILE A 250 14.85 7.12 -11.08
C ILE A 250 13.44 6.72 -11.51
N ALA A 251 13.29 5.49 -12.01
CA ALA A 251 11.96 4.92 -12.26
C ALA A 251 11.38 4.37 -10.96
N ILE A 252 10.09 4.62 -10.73
CA ILE A 252 9.38 4.18 -9.54
C ILE A 252 8.42 3.02 -9.83
N GLY A 253 8.15 2.23 -8.80
CA GLY A 253 7.23 1.11 -8.81
C GLY A 253 6.73 0.81 -7.41
N ASN A 254 6.43 -0.45 -7.11
CA ASN A 254 6.09 -0.90 -5.75
C ASN A 254 4.93 -0.12 -5.09
N GLY A 255 3.96 0.32 -5.90
CA GLY A 255 2.81 1.09 -5.43
C GLY A 255 3.03 2.60 -5.31
N TRP A 256 4.25 3.11 -5.54
CA TRP A 256 4.52 4.54 -5.59
C TRP A 256 3.93 5.19 -6.84
N TRP A 257 3.46 6.43 -6.72
CA TRP A 257 2.93 7.21 -7.83
C TRP A 257 3.57 8.59 -7.89
N THR A 258 3.43 9.26 -9.03
CA THR A 258 4.03 10.57 -9.26
C THR A 258 3.09 11.69 -8.84
N VAL A 259 3.62 12.74 -8.21
CA VAL A 259 2.83 13.90 -7.74
C VAL A 259 3.48 15.20 -8.24
N PRO A 260 2.71 16.14 -8.82
CA PRO A 260 3.22 17.42 -9.32
C PRO A 260 3.42 18.44 -8.19
N VAL A 261 4.14 18.05 -7.13
CA VAL A 261 4.29 18.85 -5.91
C VAL A 261 5.76 18.93 -5.49
N VAL A 262 6.15 20.08 -4.96
CA VAL A 262 7.38 20.28 -4.18
C VAL A 262 6.98 20.58 -2.73
N LEU A 263 7.59 19.88 -1.78
CA LEU A 263 7.34 20.04 -0.35
C LEU A 263 7.77 21.43 0.13
N GLY A 264 6.85 22.10 0.81
CA GLY A 264 7.13 23.35 1.53
C GLY A 264 7.69 23.12 2.94
N TRP A 265 7.76 21.87 3.39
CA TRP A 265 8.24 21.45 4.72
C TRP A 265 7.56 22.14 5.91
N GLY A 266 6.34 22.67 5.71
CA GLY A 266 5.64 23.48 6.69
C GLY A 266 6.17 24.91 6.86
N THR A 267 7.29 25.26 6.21
CA THR A 267 7.77 26.66 6.09
C THR A 267 6.84 27.46 5.18
N VAL A 268 6.41 26.83 4.09
CA VAL A 268 5.35 27.29 3.20
C VAL A 268 4.39 26.14 2.92
N SER A 269 3.22 26.44 2.33
CA SER A 269 2.37 25.39 1.74
C SER A 269 3.15 24.63 0.67
N ASP A 270 2.81 23.36 0.45
CA ASP A 270 3.38 22.62 -0.66
C ASP A 270 3.06 23.29 -2.01
N GLN A 271 4.06 23.33 -2.89
CA GLN A 271 3.98 24.08 -4.14
C GLN A 271 3.63 23.14 -5.30
N LEU A 272 2.63 23.53 -6.09
CA LEU A 272 2.30 22.81 -7.33
C LEU A 272 3.31 23.13 -8.42
N VAL A 273 3.67 22.11 -9.19
CA VAL A 273 4.49 22.23 -10.39
C VAL A 273 3.57 22.37 -11.59
N ARG A 274 3.69 23.46 -12.35
CA ARG A 274 2.84 23.73 -13.53
C ARG A 274 3.62 23.81 -14.85
N GLY A 275 4.94 23.87 -14.78
CA GLY A 275 5.79 23.89 -15.96
C GLY A 275 7.26 23.95 -15.60
N SER A 276 8.10 24.29 -16.59
CA SER A 276 9.55 24.39 -16.46
C SER A 276 10.13 25.59 -17.23
N ALA A 277 9.38 26.70 -17.26
CA ALA A 277 9.90 27.94 -17.84
C ALA A 277 11.13 28.42 -17.05
N VAL A 278 12.22 28.70 -17.78
CA VAL A 278 13.52 29.05 -17.19
C VAL A 278 13.48 30.48 -16.62
N ALA A 279 13.89 30.61 -15.36
CA ALA A 279 14.03 31.88 -14.67
C ALA A 279 15.32 32.60 -15.10
N ALA A 280 15.21 33.89 -15.44
CA ALA A 280 16.36 34.73 -15.78
C ALA A 280 17.16 35.13 -14.51
N PRO A 281 18.45 35.48 -14.61
CA PRO A 281 19.19 36.07 -13.51
C PRO A 281 18.46 37.27 -12.88
N GLY A 282 18.51 37.36 -11.55
CA GLY A 282 17.75 38.31 -10.73
C GLY A 282 16.36 37.81 -10.31
N THR A 283 15.87 36.69 -10.87
CA THR A 283 14.58 36.10 -10.47
C THR A 283 14.70 35.40 -9.12
N SER A 284 13.68 35.52 -8.27
CA SER A 284 13.58 34.77 -7.02
C SER A 284 13.43 33.27 -7.29
N VAL A 285 14.19 32.45 -6.57
CA VAL A 285 14.11 30.98 -6.68
C VAL A 285 14.18 30.36 -5.28
N CYS A 286 13.47 29.26 -5.09
CA CYS A 286 13.46 28.53 -3.84
C CYS A 286 13.91 27.08 -4.05
N ARG A 287 14.62 26.54 -3.06
CA ARG A 287 15.08 25.16 -2.98
C ARG A 287 14.29 24.40 -1.92
N SER A 288 13.93 23.15 -2.22
CA SER A 288 13.38 22.19 -1.27
C SER A 288 14.25 20.93 -1.20
N GLY A 289 14.48 20.40 0.01
CA GLY A 289 15.29 19.21 0.22
C GLY A 289 15.29 18.75 1.67
N SER A 290 15.71 17.51 1.86
CA SER A 290 15.48 16.76 3.09
C SER A 290 16.43 17.08 4.25
N THR A 291 17.41 17.98 4.07
CA THR A 291 18.30 18.40 5.16
C THR A 291 17.94 19.77 5.69
N SER A 292 18.01 20.79 4.82
CA SER A 292 17.75 22.19 5.22
C SER A 292 16.35 22.67 4.82
N HIS A 293 15.49 21.77 4.32
CA HIS A 293 14.09 22.05 4.04
C HIS A 293 13.91 23.13 2.96
N TRP A 294 13.27 24.26 3.27
CA TRP A 294 12.86 25.29 2.32
C TRP A 294 13.68 26.57 2.48
N HIS A 295 14.43 26.94 1.44
CA HIS A 295 15.22 28.17 1.42
C HIS A 295 15.05 28.90 0.09
N CYS A 296 15.07 30.23 0.11
CA CYS A 296 14.92 31.05 -1.10
C CYS A 296 16.07 32.05 -1.23
N GLY A 297 16.26 32.50 -2.45
CA GLY A 297 17.30 33.43 -2.86
C GLY A 297 17.04 33.89 -4.29
N VAL A 298 18.10 34.15 -5.06
CA VAL A 298 17.99 34.61 -6.44
C VAL A 298 18.85 33.77 -7.37
N VAL A 299 18.43 33.68 -8.63
CA VAL A 299 19.28 33.19 -9.73
C VAL A 299 20.34 34.27 -10.00
N GLU A 300 21.61 33.90 -9.97
CA GLU A 300 22.73 34.84 -10.14
C GLU A 300 23.35 34.74 -11.53
N GLY A 301 23.39 33.53 -12.08
CA GLY A 301 24.02 33.27 -13.38
C GLY A 301 23.52 31.96 -13.98
N LEU A 302 23.52 31.90 -15.31
CA LEU A 302 23.20 30.69 -16.08
C LEU A 302 24.46 30.20 -16.79
N ASN A 303 24.48 28.92 -17.16
CA ASN A 303 25.54 28.32 -17.96
C ASN A 303 26.94 28.43 -17.34
N GLU A 304 27.05 28.19 -16.04
CA GLU A 304 28.33 28.19 -15.33
C GLU A 304 28.98 26.80 -15.37
N THR A 305 30.31 26.78 -15.45
CA THR A 305 31.09 25.55 -15.27
C THR A 305 31.60 25.48 -13.84
N VAL A 306 31.25 24.41 -13.13
CA VAL A 306 31.65 24.17 -11.75
C VAL A 306 32.69 23.06 -11.72
N ASN A 307 33.84 23.33 -11.11
CA ASN A 307 34.93 22.35 -11.02
C ASN A 307 34.87 21.61 -9.67
N TYR A 308 34.19 20.47 -9.63
CA TYR A 308 34.19 19.58 -8.46
C TYR A 308 35.46 18.73 -8.42
N SER A 309 35.71 18.09 -7.27
CA SER A 309 36.86 17.18 -7.09
C SER A 309 36.85 15.99 -8.07
N GLN A 310 35.66 15.59 -8.52
CA GLN A 310 35.45 14.49 -9.44
C GLN A 310 35.60 14.91 -10.92
N GLY A 311 35.47 16.21 -11.21
CA GLY A 311 35.56 16.76 -12.56
C GLY A 311 34.68 18.01 -12.74
N ALA A 312 34.82 18.64 -13.90
CA ALA A 312 33.99 19.78 -14.29
C ALA A 312 32.56 19.33 -14.59
N VAL A 313 31.59 20.15 -14.19
CA VAL A 313 30.18 20.05 -14.54
C VAL A 313 29.78 21.33 -15.26
N TYR A 314 29.16 21.20 -16.43
CA TYR A 314 28.85 22.31 -17.33
C TYR A 314 27.38 22.73 -17.22
N GLU A 315 27.05 23.89 -17.81
CA GLU A 315 25.69 24.39 -17.99
C GLU A 315 24.88 24.60 -16.69
N MET A 316 25.57 24.78 -15.56
CA MET A 316 24.94 24.92 -14.25
C MET A 316 24.30 26.29 -14.06
N THR A 317 23.25 26.35 -13.26
CA THR A 317 22.67 27.62 -12.82
C THR A 317 23.12 27.94 -11.40
N ARG A 318 23.69 29.13 -11.21
CA ARG A 318 24.14 29.65 -9.92
C ARG A 318 23.04 30.38 -9.19
N THR A 319 23.00 30.19 -7.88
CA THR A 319 22.04 30.85 -6.99
C THR A 319 22.67 31.27 -5.68
N SER A 320 22.07 32.28 -5.05
CA SER A 320 22.39 32.67 -3.67
C SER A 320 21.71 31.81 -2.60
N VAL A 321 20.99 30.76 -3.00
CA VAL A 321 20.29 29.87 -2.07
C VAL A 321 21.32 28.98 -1.38
N CYS A 322 21.19 28.79 -0.08
CA CYS A 322 22.03 27.85 0.67
C CYS A 322 21.55 26.40 0.52
N ALA A 323 22.45 25.45 0.72
CA ALA A 323 22.15 24.02 0.78
C ALA A 323 23.07 23.32 1.79
N GLU A 324 22.61 22.19 2.32
CA GLU A 324 23.35 21.33 3.24
C GLU A 324 23.54 19.92 2.63
N PRO A 325 24.53 19.13 3.10
CA PRO A 325 24.69 17.74 2.66
C PRO A 325 23.38 16.94 2.79
N GLY A 326 22.96 16.30 1.70
CA GLY A 326 21.68 15.57 1.58
C GLY A 326 20.53 16.36 0.95
N ASP A 327 20.67 17.67 0.75
CA ASP A 327 19.77 18.44 -0.12
C ASP A 327 20.03 18.19 -1.62
N SER A 328 21.17 17.57 -1.95
CA SER A 328 21.51 17.07 -3.29
C SER A 328 20.32 16.39 -3.96
N GLY A 329 20.08 16.77 -5.21
CA GLY A 329 18.95 16.30 -6.00
C GLY A 329 17.64 17.04 -5.77
N GLY A 330 17.50 17.76 -4.66
CA GLY A 330 16.28 18.46 -4.27
C GLY A 330 15.88 19.58 -5.23
N SER A 331 14.58 19.86 -5.29
CA SER A 331 13.97 20.79 -6.24
C SER A 331 14.47 22.22 -6.08
N PHE A 332 14.78 22.90 -7.18
CA PHE A 332 14.74 24.36 -7.31
C PHE A 332 13.51 24.78 -8.12
N ILE A 333 12.64 25.61 -7.55
CA ILE A 333 11.38 26.07 -8.14
C ILE A 333 11.29 27.60 -8.07
N SER A 334 10.78 28.23 -9.13
CA SER A 334 10.50 29.67 -9.21
C SER A 334 9.02 29.86 -9.54
N GLY A 335 8.24 30.42 -8.61
CA GLY A 335 6.79 30.38 -8.70
C GLY A 335 6.30 28.93 -8.73
N ASP A 336 5.66 28.54 -9.82
CA ASP A 336 5.19 27.17 -10.10
C ASP A 336 6.01 26.48 -11.21
N GLN A 337 7.18 27.04 -11.56
CA GLN A 337 8.04 26.55 -12.64
C GLN A 337 9.25 25.80 -12.08
N ALA A 338 9.39 24.53 -12.44
CA ALA A 338 10.55 23.71 -12.13
C ALA A 338 11.80 24.27 -12.81
N GLN A 339 12.85 24.56 -12.02
CA GLN A 339 14.10 25.13 -12.53
C GLN A 339 15.19 24.07 -12.66
N GLY A 340 15.38 23.23 -11.63
CA GLY A 340 16.42 22.23 -11.65
C GLY A 340 16.60 21.45 -10.36
N VAL A 341 17.61 20.59 -10.33
CA VAL A 341 17.94 19.73 -9.19
C VAL A 341 19.25 20.17 -8.55
N THR A 342 19.26 20.23 -7.21
CA THR A 342 20.42 20.69 -6.44
C THR A 342 21.65 19.82 -6.74
N SER A 343 22.75 20.42 -7.18
CA SER A 343 24.01 19.70 -7.43
C SER A 343 24.93 19.83 -6.23
N GLY A 344 25.41 21.04 -5.98
CA GLY A 344 26.39 21.30 -4.94
C GLY A 344 26.63 22.78 -4.76
N GLY A 345 27.49 23.12 -3.82
CA GLY A 345 27.74 24.50 -3.43
C GLY A 345 28.88 24.62 -2.43
N TYR A 346 29.09 25.83 -1.95
CA TYR A 346 29.99 26.11 -0.84
C TYR A 346 29.29 26.97 0.21
N GLY A 347 29.87 27.05 1.41
CA GLY A 347 29.21 27.68 2.55
C GLY A 347 28.18 26.74 3.16
N ASN A 348 27.17 27.30 3.82
CA ASN A 348 26.09 26.57 4.50
C ASN A 348 24.92 27.52 4.81
N CYS A 349 23.81 27.00 5.34
CA CYS A 349 22.63 27.79 5.65
C CYS A 349 22.75 28.67 6.91
N SER A 350 23.83 28.57 7.68
CA SER A 350 24.12 29.42 8.85
C SER A 350 25.00 30.62 8.53
N SER A 351 26.00 30.46 7.64
CA SER A 351 26.95 31.52 7.25
C SER A 351 26.70 32.08 5.86
N GLY A 352 25.70 31.56 5.14
CA GLY A 352 25.51 31.83 3.72
C GLY A 352 26.44 30.99 2.85
N GLY A 353 26.25 31.12 1.55
CA GLY A 353 26.92 30.29 0.55
C GLY A 353 26.26 30.46 -0.81
N GLU A 354 26.82 29.76 -1.80
CA GLU A 354 26.25 29.70 -3.14
C GLU A 354 26.01 28.24 -3.50
N THR A 355 24.92 28.01 -4.22
CA THR A 355 24.50 26.68 -4.66
C THR A 355 24.21 26.70 -6.14
N TRP A 356 24.64 25.63 -6.82
CA TRP A 356 24.36 25.36 -8.21
C TRP A 356 23.32 24.25 -8.35
N PHE A 357 22.48 24.38 -9.36
CA PHE A 357 21.57 23.32 -9.78
C PHE A 357 21.75 22.96 -11.25
N GLN A 358 21.50 21.69 -11.57
CA GLN A 358 21.41 21.22 -12.95
C GLN A 358 20.03 21.58 -13.50
N PRO A 359 19.92 22.29 -14.65
CA PRO A 359 18.63 22.66 -15.23
C PRO A 359 17.73 21.46 -15.54
N VAL A 360 16.47 21.51 -15.13
CA VAL A 360 15.54 20.37 -15.29
C VAL A 360 15.29 20.03 -16.76
N ASN A 361 15.25 21.03 -17.64
CA ASN A 361 14.92 20.84 -19.06
C ASN A 361 15.95 19.99 -19.80
N GLU A 362 17.22 20.05 -19.42
CA GLU A 362 18.26 19.19 -19.99
C GLU A 362 18.03 17.72 -19.63
N ILE A 363 17.69 17.46 -18.36
CA ILE A 363 17.39 16.11 -17.85
C ILE A 363 16.18 15.53 -18.59
N LEU A 364 15.13 16.34 -18.74
CA LEU A 364 13.92 15.96 -19.48
C LEU A 364 14.24 15.62 -20.93
N GLN A 365 15.08 16.42 -21.59
CA GLN A 365 15.46 16.18 -22.98
C GLN A 365 16.34 14.95 -23.14
N THR A 366 17.33 14.76 -22.27
CA THR A 366 18.28 13.64 -22.34
C THR A 366 17.57 12.30 -22.20
N TYR A 367 16.62 12.19 -21.28
CA TYR A 367 15.92 10.94 -21.02
C TYR A 367 14.55 10.84 -21.71
N GLY A 368 14.13 11.84 -22.49
CA GLY A 368 12.82 11.86 -23.15
C GLY A 368 11.65 11.87 -22.16
N LEU A 369 11.81 12.54 -21.03
CA LEU A 369 10.85 12.54 -19.93
C LEU A 369 9.86 13.70 -20.07
N SER A 370 8.66 13.49 -19.52
CA SER A 370 7.66 14.57 -19.35
C SER A 370 7.49 14.88 -17.87
N LEU A 371 7.61 16.15 -17.51
CA LEU A 371 7.32 16.64 -16.17
C LEU A 371 5.86 16.35 -15.80
N VAL A 372 5.61 15.88 -14.58
CA VAL A 372 4.25 15.75 -14.08
C VAL A 372 3.81 17.11 -13.55
N THR A 373 2.75 17.66 -14.12
CA THR A 373 2.23 19.00 -13.81
C THR A 373 0.77 18.95 -13.34
N ALA A 374 0.35 19.99 -12.61
CA ALA A 374 -0.97 20.13 -11.99
C ALA A 374 -1.98 20.92 -12.83
#